data_AF-A0A7X3VIC1-F1
#
_entry.id   AF-A0A7X3VIC1-F1
#
_cell.length_a   1.000
_cell.length_b   1.000
_cell.length_c   1.000
_cell.angle_alpha   90.00
_cell.angle_beta   90.00
_cell.angle_gamma   90.00
#
_symmetry.space_group_name_H-M   'P 1'
#
loop_
_entity.id
_entity.type
_entity.pdbx_description
1 polymer ?
#
loop_
_entity_poly.entity_id
_entity_poly.type
_entity_poly.pdbx_seq_one_letter_code
_entity_poly.pdbx_strand_id
1 'polypeptide(L)'
;MSSTTTSAAVGEQTATEIYDCDPYSWSVEQAAALRRRDFDAVDWDNVIEEIESVGRSEEHTWTSLCSNTIEHLLLIEHHREADKGTLNFWVRELRNFRLQMASTISDNPGLQGKYPLMFRKAWRVGRESARLKLADYDNSRAGGSSEKTLLQQRDRSLPKQCPYRFDDVTAFDLKRNEQVPRTDVWPPSVARVLNSRLGEDYPVRH
;
A
#
# COMPACT_ATOMS: atom_id res chain seq x y z
N MET A 1 -35.24 -49.93 32.51
CA MET A 1 -35.49 -48.63 31.85
C MET A 1 -34.16 -48.15 31.31
N SER A 2 -34.11 -47.99 30.00
CA SER A 2 -32.94 -47.62 29.22
C SER A 2 -32.36 -46.27 29.64
N SER A 3 -31.04 -46.14 29.63
CA SER A 3 -30.37 -44.85 29.47
C SER A 3 -29.04 -45.10 28.78
N THR A 4 -29.10 -45.11 27.44
CA THR A 4 -27.95 -45.05 26.56
C THR A 4 -27.42 -43.62 26.61
N THR A 5 -26.23 -43.42 27.18
CA THR A 5 -25.50 -42.16 27.02
C THR A 5 -24.72 -42.25 25.72
N THR A 6 -25.23 -41.58 24.69
CA THR A 6 -24.51 -41.32 23.44
C THR A 6 -23.42 -40.28 23.73
N SER A 7 -22.17 -40.75 23.85
CA SER A 7 -21.00 -39.88 23.81
C SER A 7 -20.79 -39.43 22.37
N ALA A 8 -21.03 -38.14 22.12
CA ALA A 8 -20.70 -37.52 20.84
C ALA A 8 -19.18 -37.56 20.64
N ALA A 9 -18.73 -38.15 19.54
CA ALA A 9 -17.37 -38.06 19.07
C ALA A 9 -17.11 -36.60 18.65
N VAL A 10 -16.37 -35.87 19.47
CA VAL A 10 -15.67 -34.67 18.99
C VAL A 10 -14.56 -35.21 18.10
N GLY A 11 -14.76 -35.09 16.78
CA GLY A 11 -13.78 -35.52 15.79
C GLY A 11 -12.45 -34.82 16.06
N GLU A 12 -11.38 -35.60 16.05
CA GLU A 12 -10.01 -35.13 16.11
C GLU A 12 -9.73 -34.37 14.81
N GLN A 13 -10.03 -33.06 14.83
CA GLN A 13 -9.73 -32.19 13.71
C GLN A 13 -8.22 -32.05 13.64
N THR A 14 -7.69 -32.28 12.44
CA THR A 14 -6.26 -32.10 12.20
C THR A 14 -5.89 -30.61 12.30
N ALA A 15 -4.64 -30.29 12.65
CA ALA A 15 -4.19 -28.89 12.76
C ALA A 15 -4.50 -28.09 11.48
N THR A 16 -4.41 -28.72 10.31
CA THR A 16 -4.76 -28.14 9.01
C THR A 16 -6.26 -27.81 8.88
N GLU A 17 -7.17 -28.63 9.40
CA GLU A 17 -8.61 -28.36 9.37
C GLU A 17 -9.03 -27.21 10.32
N ILE A 18 -8.30 -27.04 11.44
CA ILE A 18 -8.51 -25.93 12.37
C ILE A 18 -8.02 -24.62 11.73
N TYR A 19 -6.91 -24.64 10.99
CA TYR A 19 -6.42 -23.47 10.27
C TYR A 19 -7.47 -22.87 9.32
N ASP A 20 -8.16 -23.70 8.53
CA ASP A 20 -9.17 -23.21 7.57
C ASP A 20 -10.40 -22.57 8.23
N CYS A 21 -10.71 -22.92 9.49
CA CYS A 21 -11.92 -22.49 10.19
C CYS A 21 -11.67 -21.43 11.28
N ASP A 22 -10.53 -21.50 11.98
CA ASP A 22 -10.12 -20.60 13.05
C ASP A 22 -8.59 -20.40 13.07
N PRO A 23 -8.06 -19.58 12.13
CA PRO A 23 -6.62 -19.29 12.05
C PRO A 23 -6.04 -18.70 13.33
N TYR A 24 -6.85 -17.98 14.12
CA TYR A 24 -6.40 -17.35 15.35
C TYR A 24 -6.07 -18.41 16.41
N SER A 25 -7.03 -19.29 16.73
CA SER A 25 -6.80 -20.35 17.73
C SER A 25 -5.70 -21.30 17.26
N TRP A 26 -5.69 -21.66 15.97
CA TRP A 26 -4.60 -22.43 15.38
C TRP A 26 -3.23 -21.78 15.62
N SER A 27 -3.07 -20.49 15.33
CA SER A 27 -1.78 -19.79 15.49
C SER A 27 -1.28 -19.79 16.93
N VAL A 28 -2.19 -19.67 17.90
CA VAL A 28 -1.88 -19.72 19.34
C VAL A 28 -1.40 -21.11 19.75
N GLU A 29 -2.07 -22.16 19.25
CA GLU A 29 -1.72 -23.56 19.52
C GLU A 29 -0.37 -23.94 18.90
N GLN A 30 -0.11 -23.57 17.65
CA GLN A 30 1.17 -23.81 16.99
C GLN A 30 2.33 -23.08 17.70
N ALA A 31 2.10 -21.82 18.13
CA ALA A 31 3.07 -21.10 18.94
C ALA A 31 3.33 -21.79 20.30
N ALA A 32 2.32 -22.41 20.90
CA ALA A 32 2.48 -23.17 22.14
C ALA A 32 3.26 -24.47 21.92
N ALA A 33 3.00 -25.20 20.84
CA ALA A 33 3.75 -26.41 20.45
C ALA A 33 5.25 -26.09 20.24
N LEU A 34 5.54 -25.03 19.48
CA LEU A 34 6.92 -24.55 19.26
C LEU A 34 7.62 -24.17 20.57
N ARG A 35 6.94 -23.47 21.49
CA ARG A 35 7.52 -23.11 22.81
C ARG A 35 7.84 -24.34 23.65
N ARG A 36 7.02 -25.40 23.58
CA ARG A 36 7.25 -26.68 24.27
C ARG A 36 8.26 -27.58 23.54
N ARG A 37 8.72 -27.21 22.34
CA ARG A 37 9.58 -28.01 21.45
C ARG A 37 8.93 -29.34 21.05
N ASP A 38 7.60 -29.34 20.97
CA ASP A 38 6.81 -30.48 20.55
C ASP A 38 6.65 -30.45 19.03
N PHE A 39 7.72 -30.84 18.32
CA PHE A 39 7.81 -30.68 16.86
C PHE A 39 6.90 -31.62 16.07
N ASP A 40 6.43 -32.71 16.69
CA ASP A 40 5.49 -33.65 16.09
C ASP A 40 4.08 -33.04 15.98
N ALA A 41 3.76 -32.08 16.84
CA ALA A 41 2.49 -31.35 16.84
C ALA A 41 2.49 -30.09 15.95
N VAL A 42 3.61 -29.77 15.29
CA VAL A 42 3.74 -28.58 14.44
C VAL A 42 3.24 -28.88 13.03
N ASP A 43 2.27 -28.10 12.57
CA ASP A 43 1.85 -28.06 11.17
C ASP A 43 2.84 -27.24 10.35
N TRP A 44 3.91 -27.90 9.90
CA TRP A 44 5.05 -27.23 9.26
C TRP A 44 4.67 -26.51 7.97
N ASP A 45 3.76 -27.04 7.16
CA ASP A 45 3.39 -26.43 5.88
C ASP A 45 2.70 -25.09 6.11
N ASN A 46 1.71 -25.05 7.00
CA ASN A 46 0.99 -23.82 7.32
C ASN A 46 1.85 -22.83 8.12
N VAL A 47 2.72 -23.30 9.02
CA VAL A 47 3.65 -22.42 9.76
C VAL A 47 4.68 -21.77 8.82
N ILE A 48 5.23 -22.52 7.86
CA ILE A 48 6.13 -21.96 6.85
C ILE A 48 5.39 -20.90 6.01
N GLU A 49 4.19 -21.21 5.55
CA GLU A 49 3.39 -20.27 4.74
C GLU A 49 3.08 -18.97 5.48
N GLU A 50 2.78 -19.04 6.79
CA GLU A 50 2.56 -17.86 7.63
C GLU A 50 3.84 -17.05 7.87
N ILE A 51 4.99 -17.70 8.06
CA ILE A 51 6.27 -16.99 8.15
C ILE A 51 6.60 -16.29 6.84
N GLU A 52 6.36 -16.93 5.70
CA GLU A 52 6.52 -16.31 4.39
C GLU A 52 5.49 -15.18 4.16
N SER A 53 4.29 -15.30 4.74
CA SER A 53 3.21 -14.30 4.64
C SER A 53 3.63 -12.96 5.26
N VAL A 54 4.41 -12.98 6.35
CA VAL A 54 4.96 -11.77 7.00
C VAL A 54 5.84 -10.99 6.02
N GLY A 55 6.75 -11.63 5.30
CA GLY A 55 7.59 -10.94 4.31
C GLY A 55 6.77 -10.34 3.16
N ARG A 56 5.77 -11.09 2.69
CA ARG A 56 4.88 -10.64 1.60
C ARG A 56 3.98 -9.48 2.03
N SER A 57 3.52 -9.44 3.28
CA SER A 57 2.66 -8.40 3.81
C SER A 57 3.39 -7.06 3.95
N GLU A 58 4.65 -7.07 4.39
CA GLU A 58 5.51 -5.87 4.43
C GLU A 58 5.75 -5.31 3.02
N GLU A 59 6.02 -6.19 2.04
CA GLU A 59 6.16 -5.79 0.63
C GLU A 59 4.88 -5.17 0.07
N HIS A 60 3.73 -5.79 0.36
CA HIS A 60 2.42 -5.30 -0.07
C HIS A 60 2.07 -3.97 0.56
N THR A 61 2.34 -3.80 1.86
CA THR A 61 2.09 -2.56 2.60
C THR A 61 2.88 -1.41 1.99
N TRP A 62 4.20 -1.59 1.84
CA TRP A 62 5.05 -0.56 1.23
C TRP A 62 4.61 -0.24 -0.20
N THR A 63 4.32 -1.26 -1.02
CA THR A 63 3.90 -1.06 -2.41
C THR A 63 2.58 -0.30 -2.49
N SER A 64 1.64 -0.55 -1.58
CA SER A 64 0.34 0.12 -1.53
C SER A 64 0.49 1.58 -1.13
N LEU A 65 1.27 1.88 -0.08
CA LEU A 65 1.60 3.25 0.33
C LEU A 65 2.28 4.04 -0.81
N CYS A 66 3.23 3.40 -1.52
CA CYS A 66 3.90 3.99 -2.66
C CYS A 66 2.92 4.25 -3.83
N SER A 67 2.01 3.31 -4.10
CA SER A 67 0.96 3.46 -5.13
C SER A 67 0.04 4.62 -4.82
N ASN A 68 -0.42 4.74 -3.56
CA ASN A 68 -1.27 5.82 -3.10
C ASN A 68 -0.55 7.18 -3.18
N THR A 69 0.73 7.22 -2.84
CA THR A 69 1.56 8.42 -2.98
C THR A 69 1.61 8.87 -4.45
N ILE A 70 1.93 7.94 -5.36
CA ILE A 70 1.99 8.22 -6.81
C ILE A 70 0.64 8.69 -7.35
N GLU A 71 -0.46 8.06 -6.91
CA GLU A 71 -1.81 8.48 -7.26
C GLU A 71 -2.04 9.94 -6.90
N HIS A 72 -1.76 10.33 -5.65
CA HIS A 72 -1.99 11.69 -5.17
C HIS A 72 -1.10 12.72 -5.88
N LEU A 73 0.16 12.39 -6.18
CA LEU A 73 1.02 13.26 -7.00
C LEU A 73 0.38 13.53 -8.37
N LEU A 74 -0.12 12.48 -9.04
CA LEU A 74 -0.80 12.62 -10.33
C LEU A 74 -2.13 13.37 -10.21
N LEU A 75 -2.90 13.16 -9.15
CA LEU A 75 -4.15 13.88 -8.91
C LEU A 75 -3.89 15.38 -8.73
N ILE A 76 -2.87 15.76 -7.96
CA ILE A 76 -2.47 17.16 -7.79
C ILE A 76 -2.11 17.79 -9.14
N GLU A 77 -1.31 17.10 -9.97
CA GLU A 77 -0.88 17.65 -11.27
C GLU A 77 -1.99 17.71 -12.33
N HIS A 78 -2.91 16.74 -12.32
CA HIS A 78 -3.83 16.53 -13.44
C HIS A 78 -5.32 16.79 -13.11
N HIS A 79 -5.69 16.99 -11.84
CA HIS A 79 -7.02 17.44 -11.46
C HIS A 79 -7.10 18.97 -11.36
N ARG A 80 -7.30 19.61 -12.52
CA ARG A 80 -7.36 21.07 -12.66
C ARG A 80 -8.48 21.73 -11.85
N GLU A 81 -9.55 21.01 -11.56
CA GLU A 81 -10.71 21.56 -10.84
C GLU A 81 -10.62 21.38 -9.31
N ALA A 82 -9.60 20.69 -8.79
CA ALA A 82 -9.43 20.47 -7.35
C ALA A 82 -9.43 21.81 -6.58
N ASP A 83 -10.34 21.99 -5.63
CA ASP A 83 -10.33 23.17 -4.79
C ASP A 83 -9.18 23.13 -3.75
N LYS A 84 -8.99 24.24 -3.01
CA LYS A 84 -7.94 24.33 -2.00
C LYS A 84 -8.10 23.26 -0.90
N GLY A 85 -9.33 22.95 -0.51
CA GLY A 85 -9.62 21.95 0.53
C GLY A 85 -9.16 20.55 0.11
N THR A 86 -9.47 20.16 -1.12
CA THR A 86 -9.09 18.89 -1.73
C THR A 86 -7.58 18.77 -1.86
N LEU A 87 -6.91 19.82 -2.35
CA LEU A 87 -5.45 19.84 -2.46
C LEU A 87 -4.77 19.70 -1.08
N ASN A 88 -5.24 20.43 -0.06
CA ASN A 88 -4.71 20.32 1.30
C ASN A 88 -4.94 18.91 1.91
N PHE A 89 -6.09 18.31 1.65
CA PHE A 89 -6.38 16.94 2.05
C PHE A 89 -5.39 15.95 1.41
N TRP A 90 -5.16 16.05 0.10
CA TRP A 90 -4.21 15.19 -0.61
C TRP A 90 -2.77 15.38 -0.15
N VAL A 91 -2.35 16.63 0.11
CA VAL A 91 -1.03 16.95 0.68
C VAL A 91 -0.85 16.27 2.04
N ARG A 92 -1.88 16.29 2.90
CA ARG A 92 -1.84 15.63 4.21
C ARG A 92 -1.72 14.11 4.09
N GLU A 93 -2.55 13.49 3.26
CA GLU A 93 -2.49 12.03 3.00
C GLU A 93 -1.12 11.62 2.48
N LEU A 94 -0.57 12.40 1.56
CA LEU A 94 0.73 12.14 0.97
C LEU A 94 1.87 12.19 2.00
N ARG A 95 1.84 13.18 2.90
CA ARG A 95 2.80 13.25 4.02
C ARG A 95 2.68 12.02 4.93
N ASN A 96 1.45 11.58 5.24
CA ASN A 96 1.21 10.39 6.05
C ASN A 96 1.75 9.11 5.37
N PHE A 97 1.52 8.92 4.08
CA PHE A 97 2.04 7.76 3.35
C PHE A 97 3.57 7.76 3.32
N ARG A 98 4.20 8.91 3.13
CA ARG A 98 5.67 9.04 3.18
C ARG A 98 6.25 8.71 4.54
N LEU A 99 5.62 9.17 5.63
CA LEU A 99 6.05 8.81 6.99
C LEU A 99 5.97 7.29 7.22
N GLN A 100 4.86 6.66 6.82
CA GLN A 100 4.69 5.22 6.95
C GLN A 100 5.70 4.44 6.10
N MET A 101 5.92 4.83 4.84
CA MET A 101 6.93 4.21 3.98
C MET A 101 8.34 4.30 4.56
N ALA A 102 8.69 5.45 5.17
CA ALA A 102 9.99 5.63 5.79
C ALA A 102 10.17 4.72 7.02
N SER A 103 9.12 4.54 7.84
CA SER A 103 9.13 3.56 8.93
C SER A 103 9.37 2.16 8.39
N THR A 104 8.59 1.73 7.39
CA THR A 104 8.74 0.40 6.78
C THR A 104 10.14 0.18 6.21
N ILE A 105 10.80 1.21 5.66
CA ILE A 105 12.19 1.13 5.18
C ILE A 105 13.19 0.92 6.32
N SER A 106 13.00 1.63 7.44
CA SER A 106 13.83 1.49 8.63
C SER A 106 13.66 0.13 9.31
N ASP A 107 12.42 -0.34 9.42
CA ASP A 107 12.06 -1.55 10.16
C ASP A 107 12.41 -2.84 9.39
N ASN A 108 12.52 -2.76 8.05
CA ASN A 108 12.71 -3.91 7.18
C ASN A 108 13.96 -3.76 6.26
N PRO A 109 15.19 -3.76 6.80
CA PRO A 109 16.41 -3.60 6.00
C PRO A 109 16.58 -4.70 4.93
N GLY A 110 16.00 -5.89 5.14
CA GLY A 110 16.00 -6.98 4.15
C GLY A 110 15.24 -6.66 2.85
N LEU A 111 14.37 -5.65 2.84
CA LEU A 111 13.63 -5.22 1.66
C LEU A 111 14.41 -4.27 0.74
N GLN A 112 15.58 -3.77 1.16
CA GLN A 112 16.36 -2.78 0.40
C GLN A 112 16.59 -3.16 -1.06
N GLY A 113 16.92 -4.42 -1.35
CA GLY A 113 17.13 -4.92 -2.70
C GLY A 113 15.85 -5.01 -3.56
N LYS A 114 14.66 -5.01 -2.94
CA LYS A 114 13.37 -5.20 -3.61
C LYS A 114 12.69 -3.89 -3.98
N TYR A 115 13.04 -2.77 -3.34
CA TYR A 115 12.41 -1.46 -3.58
C TYR A 115 12.36 -1.02 -5.05
N PRO A 116 13.37 -1.23 -5.90
CA PRO A 116 13.27 -0.87 -7.32
C PRO A 116 12.17 -1.64 -8.07
N LEU A 117 11.96 -2.91 -7.75
CA LEU A 117 10.89 -3.74 -8.33
C LEU A 117 9.53 -3.32 -7.79
N MET A 118 9.44 -3.14 -6.47
CA MET A 118 8.23 -2.69 -5.78
C MET A 118 7.78 -1.31 -6.28
N PHE A 119 8.71 -0.37 -6.47
CA PHE A 119 8.45 0.96 -7.02
C PHE A 119 7.88 0.90 -8.44
N ARG A 120 8.42 0.04 -9.31
CA ARG A 120 7.87 -0.17 -10.66
C ARG A 120 6.45 -0.77 -10.63
N LYS A 121 6.16 -1.65 -9.67
CA LYS A 121 4.80 -2.16 -9.44
C LYS A 121 3.89 -1.03 -8.96
N ALA A 122 4.34 -0.24 -7.98
CA ALA A 122 3.60 0.88 -7.42
C ALA A 122 3.26 1.95 -8.45
N TRP A 123 4.19 2.28 -9.36
CA TRP A 123 3.92 3.19 -10.48
C TRP A 123 2.75 2.72 -11.34
N ARG A 124 2.73 1.45 -11.74
CA ARG A 124 1.66 0.90 -12.59
C ARG A 124 0.30 1.00 -11.89
N VAL A 125 0.26 0.62 -10.62
CA VAL A 125 -0.97 0.64 -9.81
C VAL A 125 -1.43 2.08 -9.52
N GLY A 126 -0.52 2.94 -9.05
CA GLY A 126 -0.83 4.34 -8.73
C GLY A 126 -1.27 5.14 -9.95
N ARG A 127 -0.64 4.94 -11.11
CA ARG A 127 -1.10 5.54 -12.38
C ARG A 127 -2.50 5.09 -12.75
N GLU A 128 -2.78 3.80 -12.65
CA GLU A 128 -4.09 3.24 -12.98
C GLU A 128 -5.18 3.75 -12.04
N SER A 129 -4.87 3.81 -10.74
CA SER A 129 -5.79 4.36 -9.73
C SER A 129 -6.08 5.84 -9.98
N ALA A 130 -5.06 6.64 -10.31
CA ALA A 130 -5.26 8.04 -10.68
C ALA A 130 -6.10 8.18 -11.96
N ARG A 131 -5.89 7.30 -12.94
CA ARG A 131 -6.65 7.28 -14.19
C ARG A 131 -8.14 7.05 -13.94
N LEU A 132 -8.47 6.09 -13.07
CA LEU A 132 -9.85 5.79 -12.67
C LEU A 132 -10.47 6.98 -11.93
N LYS A 133 -9.85 7.46 -10.85
CA LYS A 133 -10.37 8.59 -10.06
C LYS A 133 -10.57 9.86 -10.88
N LEU A 134 -9.63 10.19 -11.76
CA LEU A 134 -9.76 11.35 -12.64
C LEU A 134 -10.92 11.21 -13.63
N ALA A 135 -11.16 9.99 -14.15
CA ALA A 135 -12.31 9.74 -15.01
C ALA A 135 -13.62 9.85 -14.24
N ASP A 136 -13.66 9.39 -12.97
CA ASP A 136 -14.83 9.53 -12.10
C ASP A 136 -15.13 11.01 -11.78
N TYR A 137 -14.09 11.80 -11.46
CA TYR A 137 -14.22 13.25 -11.29
C TYR A 137 -14.73 13.93 -12.57
N ASP A 138 -14.26 13.52 -13.75
CA ASP A 138 -14.78 14.05 -15.00
C ASP A 138 -16.23 13.63 -15.26
N ASN A 139 -16.60 12.38 -14.95
CA ASN A 139 -17.94 11.83 -15.17
C ASN A 139 -18.98 12.54 -14.30
N SER A 140 -18.67 12.75 -13.02
CA SER A 140 -19.55 13.49 -12.10
C SER A 140 -19.82 14.94 -12.55
N ARG A 141 -18.96 15.48 -13.43
CA ARG A 141 -19.11 16.82 -14.02
C ARG A 141 -19.75 16.79 -15.41
N ALA A 142 -19.41 15.81 -16.24
CA ALA A 142 -19.84 15.70 -17.63
C ALA A 142 -21.06 14.78 -17.73
N GLY A 143 -22.27 15.36 -17.72
CA GLY A 143 -23.52 14.61 -17.82
C GLY A 143 -23.81 13.99 -19.20
N GLY A 144 -22.87 13.25 -19.80
CA GLY A 144 -23.12 12.59 -21.09
C GLY A 144 -21.95 11.85 -21.77
N SER A 145 -20.76 11.77 -21.18
CA SER A 145 -19.66 10.96 -21.75
C SER A 145 -19.67 9.55 -21.17
N SER A 146 -19.47 8.53 -22.01
CA SER A 146 -19.33 7.15 -21.50
C SER A 146 -18.06 7.00 -20.67
N GLU A 147 -18.10 6.16 -19.63
CA GLU A 147 -16.96 5.83 -18.78
C GLU A 147 -15.73 5.43 -19.61
N LYS A 148 -15.92 4.53 -20.59
CA LYS A 148 -14.87 4.09 -21.51
C LYS A 148 -14.17 5.25 -22.23
N THR A 149 -14.93 6.26 -22.63
CA THR A 149 -14.37 7.44 -23.31
C THR A 149 -13.51 8.26 -22.36
N LEU A 150 -13.97 8.52 -21.14
CA LEU A 150 -13.23 9.29 -20.13
C LEU A 150 -11.94 8.57 -19.73
N LEU A 151 -12.03 7.25 -19.55
CA LEU A 151 -10.92 6.36 -19.27
C LEU A 151 -9.83 6.42 -20.37
N GLN A 152 -10.22 6.43 -21.65
CA GLN A 152 -9.30 6.57 -22.78
C GLN A 152 -8.66 7.97 -22.86
N GLN A 153 -9.43 9.01 -22.57
CA GLN A 153 -8.91 10.39 -22.53
C GLN A 153 -7.86 10.53 -21.43
N ARG A 154 -8.13 10.03 -20.22
CA ARG A 154 -7.19 10.06 -19.10
C ARG A 154 -5.96 9.20 -19.33
N ASP A 155 -6.11 8.06 -20.00
CA ASP A 155 -4.95 7.24 -20.39
C ASP A 155 -3.98 8.02 -21.31
N ARG A 156 -4.50 8.84 -22.23
CA ARG A 156 -3.68 9.65 -23.13
C ARG A 156 -3.04 10.85 -22.42
N SER A 157 -3.72 11.44 -21.43
CA SER A 157 -3.22 12.62 -20.73
C SER A 157 -2.17 12.31 -19.67
N LEU A 158 -2.24 11.14 -19.03
CA LEU A 158 -1.32 10.77 -17.96
C LEU A 158 0.02 10.23 -18.52
N PRO A 159 1.17 10.57 -17.90
CA PRO A 159 2.48 10.07 -18.31
C PRO A 159 2.51 8.55 -18.46
N LYS A 160 3.11 8.04 -19.54
CA LYS A 160 3.25 6.58 -19.77
C LYS A 160 4.37 5.97 -18.93
N GLN A 161 5.43 6.73 -18.71
CA GLN A 161 6.55 6.38 -17.84
C GLN A 161 6.48 7.19 -16.55
N CYS A 162 7.06 6.66 -15.47
CA CYS A 162 7.08 7.37 -14.18
C CYS A 162 7.90 8.65 -14.31
N PRO A 163 7.30 9.85 -14.10
CA PRO A 163 8.04 11.11 -14.16
C PRO A 163 8.81 11.41 -12.87
N TYR A 164 8.58 10.62 -11.81
CA TYR A 164 9.15 10.83 -10.48
C TYR A 164 10.33 9.89 -10.24
N ARG A 165 11.33 10.40 -9.52
CA ARG A 165 12.39 9.57 -8.95
C ARG A 165 11.87 8.80 -7.73
N PHE A 166 12.61 7.79 -7.30
CA PHE A 166 12.25 7.02 -6.12
C PHE A 166 12.09 7.92 -4.88
N ASP A 167 13.07 8.79 -4.67
CA ASP A 167 13.16 9.69 -3.53
C ASP A 167 12.18 10.87 -3.60
N ASP A 168 11.74 11.24 -4.80
CA ASP A 168 10.63 12.18 -4.99
C ASP A 168 9.32 11.63 -4.43
N VAL A 169 9.09 10.33 -4.54
CA VAL A 169 7.87 9.67 -4.05
C VAL A 169 8.01 9.36 -2.57
N THR A 170 9.10 8.69 -2.17
CA THR A 170 9.25 8.16 -0.81
C THR A 170 9.66 9.21 0.21
N ALA A 171 10.17 10.36 -0.23
CA ALA A 171 10.86 11.34 0.62
C ALA A 171 12.07 10.76 1.40
N PHE A 172 12.49 9.54 1.06
CA PHE A 172 13.60 8.83 1.67
C PHE A 172 14.77 8.76 0.68
N ASP A 173 15.95 9.16 1.12
CA ASP A 173 17.18 8.98 0.34
C ASP A 173 17.85 7.67 0.74
N LEU A 174 17.83 6.66 -0.14
CA LEU A 174 18.50 5.38 0.14
C LEU A 174 20.02 5.50 0.32
N LYS A 175 20.64 6.61 -0.13
CA LYS A 175 22.10 6.82 -0.07
C LYS A 175 22.54 7.59 1.17
N ARG A 176 21.65 8.41 1.73
CA ARG A 176 21.90 9.15 2.97
C ARG A 176 21.08 8.43 4.02
N ASN A 177 21.72 7.79 5.00
CA ASN A 177 21.06 7.10 6.11
C ASN A 177 20.28 8.11 7.01
N GLU A 178 19.34 8.85 6.43
CA GLU A 178 18.58 9.94 7.02
C GLU A 178 17.55 9.31 7.98
N GLN A 179 17.68 9.62 9.27
CA GLN A 179 16.78 9.11 10.30
C GLN A 179 15.37 9.72 10.22
N VAL A 180 15.19 10.82 9.48
CA VAL A 180 13.91 11.52 9.33
C VAL A 180 13.64 11.81 7.86
N PRO A 181 12.54 11.32 7.27
CA PRO A 181 12.19 11.59 5.87
C PRO A 181 11.79 13.06 5.68
N ARG A 182 12.22 13.66 4.57
CA ARG A 182 11.83 15.03 4.19
C ARG A 182 10.47 15.03 3.50
N THR A 183 9.41 14.87 4.28
CA THR A 183 8.03 14.71 3.74
C THR A 183 7.45 15.99 3.15
N ASP A 184 8.10 17.12 3.40
CA ASP A 184 7.75 18.47 2.99
C ASP A 184 8.40 18.93 1.68
N VAL A 185 9.19 18.07 1.00
CA VAL A 185 9.73 18.34 -0.34
C VAL A 185 8.91 17.66 -1.44
N TRP A 186 8.86 18.29 -2.61
CA TRP A 186 7.93 17.91 -3.68
C TRP A 186 8.64 17.77 -5.01
N PRO A 187 8.15 16.88 -5.91
CA PRO A 187 8.57 16.90 -7.30
C PRO A 187 8.36 18.30 -7.91
N PRO A 188 9.25 18.79 -8.80
CA PRO A 188 9.14 20.14 -9.35
C PRO A 188 7.81 20.46 -10.03
N SER A 189 7.20 19.49 -10.69
CA SER A 189 5.90 19.66 -11.34
C SER A 189 4.77 19.83 -10.33
N VAL A 190 4.77 19.03 -9.26
CA VAL A 190 3.80 19.08 -8.16
C VAL A 190 3.93 20.38 -7.36
N ALA A 191 5.16 20.75 -6.97
CA ALA A 191 5.44 21.99 -6.24
C ALA A 191 4.89 23.21 -6.99
N ARG A 192 5.09 23.25 -8.32
CA ARG A 192 4.57 24.34 -9.16
C ARG A 192 3.05 24.46 -9.07
N VAL A 193 2.33 23.35 -9.09
CA VAL A 193 0.86 23.35 -8.99
C VAL A 193 0.43 23.77 -7.59
N LEU A 194 1.03 23.22 -6.55
CA LEU A 194 0.69 23.57 -5.17
C LEU A 194 0.95 25.05 -4.89
N ASN A 195 2.12 25.59 -5.26
CA ASN A 195 2.46 27.00 -5.07
C ASN A 195 1.50 27.91 -5.82
N SER A 196 1.16 27.57 -7.08
CA SER A 196 0.22 28.36 -7.88
C SER A 196 -1.20 28.35 -7.33
N ARG A 197 -1.66 27.26 -6.72
CA ARG A 197 -3.07 27.07 -6.34
C ARG A 197 -3.36 27.38 -4.88
N LEU A 198 -2.39 27.13 -4.00
CA LEU A 198 -2.51 27.36 -2.56
C LEU A 198 -1.92 28.72 -2.16
N GLY A 199 -0.95 29.24 -2.91
CA GLY A 199 -0.25 30.50 -2.58
C GLY A 199 0.76 30.33 -1.44
N GLU A 200 1.29 29.12 -1.27
CA GLU A 200 2.31 28.78 -0.28
C GLU A 200 3.66 28.49 -0.97
N ASP A 201 4.73 28.33 -0.18
CA ASP A 201 6.06 27.96 -0.65
C ASP A 201 6.34 26.49 -0.36
N TYR A 202 5.92 25.60 -1.27
CA TYR A 202 6.24 24.18 -1.24
C TYR A 202 7.65 23.97 -1.84
N PRO A 203 8.64 23.54 -1.04
CA PRO A 203 10.01 23.42 -1.49
C PRO A 203 10.20 22.22 -2.42
N VAL A 204 11.12 22.37 -3.36
CA VAL A 204 11.48 21.34 -4.34
C VAL A 204 12.63 20.48 -3.82
N ARG A 205 12.60 19.19 -4.16
CA ARG A 205 13.78 18.33 -3.99
C ARG A 205 14.78 18.61 -5.11
N HIS A 206 16.05 18.82 -4.76
CA HIS A 206 17.18 19.01 -5.69
C HIS A 206 18.06 17.76 -5.75
#